data_AF-A0A142X308-F1
#
_entry.id   AF-A0A142X308-F1
#
_cell.length_a   1.000
_cell.length_b   1.000
_cell.length_c   1.000
_cell.angle_alpha   90.00
_cell.angle_beta   90.00
_cell.angle_gamma   90.00
#
_symmetry.space_group_name_H-M   'P 1'
#
loop_
_entity.id
_entity.type
_entity.pdbx_description
1 polymer ?
#
loop_
_entity_poly.entity_id
_entity_poly.type
_entity_poly.pdbx_seq_one_letter_code
_entity_poly.pdbx_strand_id
1 'polypeptide(L)'
;MSGKRSQLELKRIVEAALAKICPLPDAALWLVVNHVAATGHPIRSLRVAATLHFLSEGSPFCCGEPMCHLGLSRKRLDELGEEVRLLLHLRHEVSLDFPSGISVHCHPGVTFQPQNPRDTDDV
;
A
#
# COMPACT_ATOMS: atom_id res chain seq x y z
N MET A 1 -20.34 -16.57 16.85
CA MET A 1 -19.08 -17.32 16.66
C MET A 1 -18.22 -16.56 15.66
N SER A 2 -17.22 -15.79 16.13
CA SER A 2 -16.30 -15.07 15.25
C SER A 2 -15.21 -16.03 14.82
N GLY A 3 -15.33 -16.61 13.62
CA GLY A 3 -14.33 -17.52 13.08
C GLY A 3 -12.98 -16.79 12.99
N LYS A 4 -11.91 -17.43 13.48
CA LYS A 4 -10.54 -16.99 13.23
C LYS A 4 -10.32 -17.05 11.71
N ARG A 5 -10.59 -15.95 11.01
CA ARG A 5 -10.24 -15.82 9.59
C ARG A 5 -8.76 -16.04 9.46
N SER A 6 -8.38 -16.83 8.47
CA SER A 6 -6.97 -17.12 8.25
C SER A 6 -6.24 -15.84 7.84
N GLN A 7 -4.98 -15.72 8.21
CA GLN A 7 -4.13 -14.62 7.77
C GLN A 7 -4.10 -14.46 6.24
N LEU A 8 -4.21 -15.58 5.52
CA LEU A 8 -4.31 -15.62 4.05
C LEU A 8 -5.59 -14.95 3.54
N GLU A 9 -6.71 -15.13 4.23
CA GLU A 9 -7.98 -14.49 3.86
C GLU A 9 -7.90 -12.97 4.05
N LEU A 10 -7.36 -12.51 5.18
CA LEU A 10 -7.13 -11.09 5.42
C LEU A 10 -6.21 -10.47 4.37
N LYS A 11 -5.13 -11.18 4.02
CA LYS A 11 -4.23 -10.77 2.94
C LYS A 11 -4.97 -10.60 1.62
N ARG A 12 -5.75 -11.59 1.18
CA ARG A 12 -6.53 -11.52 -0.07
C ARG A 12 -7.51 -10.36 -0.10
N ILE A 13 -8.16 -10.08 1.03
CA ILE A 13 -9.10 -8.96 1.16
C ILE A 13 -8.38 -7.62 1.03
N VAL A 14 -7.23 -7.45 1.69
CA VAL A 14 -6.43 -6.23 1.58
C VAL A 14 -5.88 -6.06 0.16
N GLU A 15 -5.41 -7.13 -0.48
CA GLU A 15 -4.96 -7.11 -1.88
C GLU A 15 -6.10 -6.69 -2.84
N ALA A 16 -7.30 -7.23 -2.66
CA ALA A 16 -8.46 -6.85 -3.46
C ALA A 16 -8.86 -5.38 -3.27
N ALA A 17 -8.83 -4.88 -2.03
CA ALA A 17 -9.10 -3.48 -1.74
C ALA A 17 -8.04 -2.56 -2.36
N LEU A 18 -6.76 -2.90 -2.24
CA LEU A 18 -5.66 -2.16 -2.86
C LEU A 18 -5.79 -2.11 -4.38
N ALA A 19 -6.08 -3.23 -5.03
CA ALA A 19 -6.27 -3.28 -6.48
C ALA A 19 -7.42 -2.37 -6.96
N LYS A 20 -8.48 -2.22 -6.16
CA LYS A 20 -9.63 -1.37 -6.48
C LYS A 20 -9.35 0.12 -6.26
N ILE A 21 -8.71 0.48 -5.15
CA ILE A 21 -8.58 1.88 -4.71
C ILE A 21 -7.27 2.52 -5.17
N CYS A 22 -6.22 1.72 -5.34
CA CYS A 22 -4.89 2.15 -5.77
C CYS A 22 -4.53 1.50 -7.11
N PRO A 23 -5.21 1.90 -8.23
CA PRO A 23 -4.85 1.38 -9.53
C PRO A 23 -3.41 1.79 -9.85
N LEU A 24 -2.52 0.81 -9.93
CA LEU A 24 -1.16 1.03 -10.36
C LEU A 24 -1.15 1.27 -11.87
N PRO A 25 -0.31 2.18 -12.39
CA PRO A 25 -0.04 2.22 -13.82
C PRO A 25 0.49 0.85 -14.26
N ASP A 26 -0.23 0.21 -15.18
CA ASP A 26 0.02 -1.19 -15.54
C ASP A 26 1.46 -1.41 -16.05
N ALA A 27 2.01 -2.55 -15.65
CA ALA A 27 3.34 -3.11 -15.95
C ALA A 27 4.58 -2.42 -15.35
N ALA A 28 4.49 -1.20 -14.82
CA ALA A 28 5.64 -0.48 -14.25
C ALA A 28 5.87 -0.74 -12.75
N LEU A 29 4.79 -1.02 -12.03
CA LEU A 29 4.78 -1.14 -10.57
C LEU A 29 4.02 -2.39 -10.16
N TRP A 30 4.54 -3.08 -9.13
CA TRP A 30 3.88 -4.23 -8.55
C TRP A 30 3.91 -4.17 -7.03
N LEU A 31 2.74 -4.04 -6.41
CA LEU A 31 2.60 -4.02 -4.96
C LEU A 31 2.32 -5.43 -4.43
N VAL A 32 3.15 -5.89 -3.50
CA VAL A 32 3.01 -7.18 -2.82
C VAL A 32 2.61 -6.94 -1.37
N VAL A 33 1.53 -7.57 -0.91
CA VAL A 33 1.18 -7.61 0.51
C VAL A 33 1.91 -8.78 1.16
N ASN A 34 2.86 -8.48 2.04
CA ASN A 34 3.73 -9.49 2.65
C ASN A 34 3.02 -10.12 3.85
N HIS A 35 2.38 -9.28 4.67
CA HIS A 35 1.78 -9.68 5.93
C HIS A 35 0.63 -8.76 6.30
N VAL A 36 -0.43 -9.33 6.90
CA VAL A 36 -1.54 -8.58 7.50
C VAL A 36 -1.79 -9.09 8.91
N ALA A 37 -1.77 -8.19 9.89
CA ALA A 37 -2.16 -8.47 11.27
C ALA A 37 -3.45 -7.72 11.61
N ALA A 38 -4.46 -8.42 12.09
CA ALA A 38 -5.66 -7.80 12.64
C ALA A 38 -5.47 -7.44 14.12
N THR A 39 -5.95 -6.27 14.52
CA THR A 39 -5.97 -5.84 15.91
C THR A 39 -7.37 -5.40 16.34
N GLY A 40 -7.72 -5.67 17.61
CA GLY A 40 -9.05 -5.44 18.18
C GLY A 40 -9.97 -6.66 18.14
N HIS A 41 -10.97 -6.67 19.02
CA HIS A 41 -12.05 -7.66 19.01
C HIS A 41 -13.40 -6.98 19.26
N PRO A 42 -14.25 -6.76 18.24
CA PRO A 42 -14.06 -7.14 16.82
C PRO A 42 -12.92 -6.35 16.14
N ILE A 43 -12.47 -6.79 14.96
CA ILE A 43 -11.34 -6.19 14.21
C ILE A 43 -11.57 -4.70 14.04
N ARG A 44 -10.68 -3.86 14.58
CA ARG A 44 -10.75 -2.39 14.45
C ARG A 44 -9.72 -1.83 13.50
N SER A 45 -8.59 -2.51 13.35
CA SER A 45 -7.53 -2.07 12.46
C SER A 45 -6.74 -3.25 11.90
N LEU A 46 -6.18 -3.06 10.71
CA LEU A 46 -5.27 -3.98 10.06
C LEU A 46 -3.91 -3.31 9.90
N ARG A 47 -2.86 -3.97 10.41
CA ARG A 47 -1.47 -3.59 10.16
C ARG A 47 -0.95 -4.36 8.98
N VAL A 48 -0.53 -3.63 7.94
CA VAL A 48 -0.14 -4.18 6.64
C VAL A 48 1.35 -3.95 6.44
N ALA A 49 2.08 -5.01 6.13
CA ALA A 49 3.43 -4.93 5.59
C ALA A 49 3.35 -5.21 4.09
N ALA A 50 3.93 -4.34 3.28
CA ALA A 50 3.92 -4.45 1.83
C ALA A 50 5.25 -4.02 1.22
N THR A 51 5.54 -4.55 0.04
CA THR A 51 6.69 -4.16 -0.79
C THR A 51 6.19 -3.64 -2.13
N LEU A 52 6.58 -2.43 -2.51
CA LEU A 52 6.40 -1.89 -3.85
C LEU A 52 7.63 -2.24 -4.70
N HIS A 53 7.39 -2.99 -5.77
CA HIS A 53 8.39 -3.31 -6.77
C HIS A 53 8.34 -2.30 -7.90
N PHE A 54 9.49 -1.71 -8.20
CA PHE A 54 9.71 -0.87 -9.38
C PHE A 54 10.31 -1.73 -10.49
N LEU A 55 9.68 -1.71 -11.66
CA LEU A 55 10.11 -2.45 -12.84
C LEU A 55 10.74 -1.49 -13.87
N SER A 56 11.67 -1.99 -14.69
CA SER A 56 12.43 -1.14 -15.61
C SER A 56 11.54 -0.53 -16.71
N GLU A 57 10.41 -1.16 -17.02
CA GLU A 57 9.38 -0.72 -17.95
C GLU A 57 8.76 0.64 -17.57
N GLY A 58 8.75 0.98 -16.28
CA GLY A 58 8.25 2.26 -15.78
C GLY A 58 9.30 3.37 -15.69
N SER A 59 10.55 3.07 -16.02
CA SER A 59 11.64 4.02 -15.85
C SER A 59 11.67 5.10 -16.94
N PRO A 60 12.11 6.33 -16.62
CA PRO A 60 12.53 6.79 -15.30
C PRO A 60 11.36 7.18 -14.39
N PHE A 61 11.42 6.78 -13.12
CA PHE A 61 10.44 7.19 -12.10
C PHE A 61 10.80 8.56 -11.52
N CYS A 62 9.81 9.34 -11.07
CA CYS A 62 10.06 10.65 -10.44
C CYS A 62 10.83 10.56 -9.12
N CYS A 63 10.62 9.49 -8.34
CA CYS A 63 11.28 9.23 -7.06
C CYS A 63 11.11 7.76 -6.65
N GLY A 64 11.81 7.33 -5.60
CA GLY A 64 11.65 5.99 -5.01
C GLY A 64 10.59 5.91 -3.90
N GLU A 65 9.78 6.95 -3.70
CA GLU A 65 8.84 7.07 -2.58
C GLU A 65 7.52 6.34 -2.87
N PRO A 66 7.19 5.22 -2.20
CA PRO A 66 5.98 4.44 -2.50
C PRO A 66 4.70 5.25 -2.38
N MET A 67 4.62 6.13 -1.39
CA MET A 67 3.41 6.91 -1.14
C MET A 67 3.06 7.83 -2.32
N CYS A 68 4.09 8.33 -3.03
CA CYS A 68 3.93 9.13 -4.24
C CYS A 68 3.28 8.30 -5.36
N HIS A 69 3.80 7.10 -5.60
CA HIS A 69 3.35 6.23 -6.69
C HIS A 69 2.01 5.53 -6.43
N LEU A 70 1.72 5.22 -5.16
CA LEU A 70 0.45 4.62 -4.76
C LEU A 70 -0.65 5.68 -4.52
N GLY A 71 -0.25 6.94 -4.37
CA GLY A 71 -1.14 8.05 -4.03
C GLY A 71 -1.91 7.82 -2.72
N LEU A 72 -1.28 7.15 -1.74
CA LEU A 72 -1.86 6.80 -0.44
C LEU A 72 -2.00 8.02 0.49
N SER A 73 -2.79 9.00 0.08
CA SER A 73 -3.23 10.09 0.94
C SER A 73 -4.07 9.55 2.11
N ARG A 74 -4.23 10.34 3.18
CA ARG A 74 -5.13 10.01 4.29
C ARG A 74 -6.54 9.65 3.81
N LYS A 75 -7.10 10.43 2.88
CA LYS A 75 -8.41 10.16 2.27
C LYS A 75 -8.44 8.78 1.58
N ARG A 76 -7.39 8.42 0.85
CA ARG A 76 -7.31 7.13 0.16
C ARG A 76 -7.12 5.96 1.14
N LEU A 77 -6.42 6.18 2.25
CA LEU A 77 -6.34 5.21 3.35
C LEU A 77 -7.71 4.98 4.00
N ASP A 78 -8.51 6.04 4.17
CA ASP A 78 -9.89 5.93 4.67
C ASP A 78 -10.79 5.16 3.67
N GLU A 79 -10.65 5.43 2.36
CA GLU A 79 -11.34 4.68 1.29
C GLU A 79 -10.95 3.19 1.28
N LEU A 80 -9.67 2.87 1.50
CA LEU A 80 -9.20 1.49 1.66
C LEU A 80 -9.81 0.82 2.91
N GLY A 81 -9.87 1.55 4.02
CA GLY A 81 -10.52 1.10 5.26
C GLY A 81 -11.98 0.73 5.06
N GLU A 82 -12.71 1.59 4.34
CA GLU A 82 -14.10 1.38 3.98
C GLU A 82 -14.28 0.16 3.06
N GLU A 83 -13.43 -0.01 2.04
CA GLU A 83 -13.50 -1.17 1.15
C GLU A 83 -13.24 -2.48 1.90
N VAL A 84 -12.23 -2.50 2.78
CA VAL A 84 -11.94 -3.66 3.63
C VAL A 84 -13.08 -3.95 4.58
N ARG A 85 -13.70 -2.92 5.17
CA ARG A 85 -14.89 -3.05 6.03
C ARG A 85 -16.03 -3.74 5.28
N LEU A 86 -16.30 -3.31 4.04
CA LEU A 86 -17.34 -3.88 3.19
C LEU A 86 -17.04 -5.36 2.86
N LEU A 87 -15.82 -5.67 2.42
CA LEU A 87 -15.40 -7.04 2.12
C LEU A 87 -15.45 -7.97 3.34
N LEU A 88 -15.15 -7.45 4.54
CA LEU A 88 -15.25 -8.19 5.79
C LEU A 88 -16.68 -8.26 6.37
N HIS A 89 -17.64 -7.57 5.76
CA HIS A 89 -19.02 -7.44 6.24
C HIS A 89 -19.12 -6.89 7.67
N LEU A 90 -18.25 -5.93 8.02
CA LEU A 90 -18.21 -5.31 9.34
C LEU A 90 -19.12 -4.09 9.38
N ARG A 91 -19.79 -3.89 10.52
CA ARG A 91 -20.70 -2.74 10.73
C ARG A 91 -19.98 -1.50 11.28
N HIS A 92 -18.74 -1.65 11.68
CA HIS A 92 -17.91 -0.58 12.24
C HIS A 92 -16.70 -0.34 11.35
N GLU A 93 -16.15 0.87 11.44
CA GLU A 93 -14.97 1.29 10.68
C GLU A 93 -13.75 0.41 10.95
N VAL A 94 -12.96 0.19 9.91
CA VAL A 94 -11.67 -0.51 9.96
C VAL A 94 -10.61 0.43 9.43
N SER A 95 -9.59 0.73 10.24
CA SER A 95 -8.44 1.48 9.76
C SER A 95 -7.36 0.56 9.21
N LEU A 96 -6.66 1.03 8.17
CA LEU A 96 -5.46 0.38 7.66
C LEU A 96 -4.24 1.22 8.04
N ASP A 97 -3.19 0.54 8.48
CA ASP A 97 -1.93 1.17 8.85
C ASP A 97 -0.74 0.40 8.26
N PHE A 98 0.29 1.15 7.88
CA PHE A 98 1.56 0.66 7.36
C PHE A 98 2.67 1.08 8.33
N PRO A 99 2.80 0.40 9.49
CA PRO A 99 3.59 0.90 10.62
C PRO A 99 5.09 1.05 10.33
N SER A 100 5.62 0.29 9.37
CA SER A 100 7.01 0.39 8.90
C SER A 100 7.13 1.11 7.55
N GLY A 101 6.06 1.78 7.11
CA GLY A 101 5.93 2.23 5.72
C GLY A 101 5.79 1.06 4.75
N ILE A 102 5.91 1.37 3.46
CA ILE A 102 5.93 0.39 2.37
C ILE A 102 7.39 0.20 1.96
N SER A 103 7.86 -1.04 1.97
CA SER A 103 9.22 -1.35 1.54
C SER A 103 9.36 -1.16 0.04
N VAL A 104 10.56 -0.85 -0.43
CA VAL A 104 10.85 -0.66 -1.86
C VAL A 104 11.77 -1.76 -2.35
N HIS A 105 11.48 -2.28 -3.54
CA HIS A 105 12.39 -3.14 -4.28
C HIS A 105 12.55 -2.64 -5.71
N CYS A 106 13.78 -2.26 -6.08
CA CYS A 106 14.11 -1.82 -7.44
C CYS A 106 14.72 -2.98 -8.22
N HIS A 107 14.04 -3.40 -9.28
CA HIS A 107 14.58 -4.41 -10.19
C HIS A 107 15.75 -3.86 -11.03
N PRO A 108 16.61 -4.72 -11.60
CA PRO A 108 17.69 -4.29 -12.47
C PRO A 108 17.20 -3.39 -13.63
N GLY A 109 17.92 -2.29 -13.88
CA GLY A 109 17.59 -1.33 -14.94
C GLY A 109 16.59 -0.25 -14.54
N VAL A 110 16.05 -0.29 -13.32
CA VAL A 110 15.24 0.82 -12.78
C VAL A 110 16.09 2.08 -12.66
N THR A 111 15.59 3.19 -13.20
CA THR A 111 16.21 4.51 -13.05
C THR A 111 15.21 5.53 -12.50
N PHE A 112 15.76 6.56 -11.85
CA PHE A 112 14.99 7.67 -11.29
C PHE A 112 15.42 8.96 -11.97
N GLN A 113 14.48 9.90 -12.11
CA GLN A 113 14.78 11.24 -12.59
C GLN A 113 15.81 11.88 -11.65
N PRO A 114 16.86 12.53 -12.19
CA PRO A 114 17.82 13.25 -11.38
C PRO A 114 17.10 14.38 -10.63
N GLN A 115 17.24 14.42 -9.30
CA GLN A 115 16.77 15.57 -8.52
C GLN A 115 17.55 16.79 -8.97
N ASN A 116 16.85 17.86 -9.38
CA ASN A 116 17.51 19.10 -9.80
C ASN A 116 18.31 19.64 -8.59
N PRO A 117 19.62 19.85 -8.70
CA PRO A 117 20.46 20.26 -7.57
C PRO A 117 20.30 21.74 -7.17
N ARG A 118 19.14 22.37 -7.43
CA ARG A 118 18.92 23.81 -7.24
C ARG A 118 18.24 24.20 -5.93
N ASP A 119 17.95 23.25 -5.03
CA ASP A 119 17.25 23.52 -3.76
C ASP A 119 18.18 23.52 -2.51
N THR A 120 19.50 23.67 -2.67
CA THR A 120 20.44 23.74 -1.53
C THR A 120 20.91 25.13 -1.14
N ASP A 121 20.38 26.20 -1.73
CA ASP A 121 20.67 27.57 -1.30
C ASP A 121 19.41 28.21 -0.71
N ASP A 122 19.21 28.00 0.59
CA ASP A 122 18.77 29.06 1.51
C ASP A 122 19.01 28.58 2.96
N VAL A 123 20.03 29.22 3.57
CA VAL A 123 20.48 29.11 4.95
C VAL A 123 19.61 29.96 5.87
#